data_AF-A0A1V4I756-F1
#
_entry.id   AF-A0A1V4I756-F1
#
_cell.length_a   1.000
_cell.length_b   1.000
_cell.length_c   1.000
_cell.angle_alpha   90.00
_cell.angle_beta   90.00
_cell.angle_gamma   90.00
#
_symmetry.space_group_name_H-M   'P 1'
#
loop_
_entity.id
_entity.type
_entity.pdbx_description
1 polymer ?
#
loop_
_entity_poly.entity_id
_entity_poly.type
_entity_poly.pdbx_seq_one_letter_code
_entity_poly.pdbx_strand_id
1 'polypeptide(L)'
;MLTGMSQVELAKKVGISRSVLNEVEAGYRNKILRPTLLKLLTVLDKDILCDDYYCFVLEQEQKLKPLVEKYGLRNLARMIGVDVSSLEHWKRGDYQISRRYYDKIVELKLL
;
A
#
# COMPACT_ATOMS: atom_id res chain seq x y z
N MET A 1 -9.74 20.35 -7.23
CA MET A 1 -9.93 20.33 -5.77
C MET A 1 -10.73 19.10 -5.42
N LEU A 2 -10.17 18.21 -4.61
CA LEU A 2 -10.82 16.94 -4.26
C LEU A 2 -11.91 17.06 -3.17
N THR A 3 -11.93 18.15 -2.39
CA THR A 3 -12.80 18.26 -1.18
C THR A 3 -13.43 19.64 -0.97
N GLY A 4 -13.31 20.57 -1.92
CA GLY A 4 -13.79 21.96 -1.77
C GLY A 4 -13.02 22.82 -0.75
N MET A 5 -12.02 22.26 -0.05
CA MET A 5 -11.11 22.97 0.85
C MET A 5 -9.85 23.43 0.11
N SER A 6 -9.18 24.47 0.62
CA SER A 6 -7.84 24.78 0.15
C SER A 6 -6.86 23.66 0.50
N GLN A 7 -5.83 23.46 -0.31
CA GLN A 7 -4.80 22.44 -0.04
C GLN A 7 -4.09 22.65 1.31
N VAL A 8 -3.99 23.89 1.79
CA VAL A 8 -3.37 24.23 3.08
C VAL A 8 -4.22 23.69 4.24
N GLU A 9 -5.53 23.93 4.17
CA GLU A 9 -6.48 23.45 5.16
C GLU A 9 -6.56 21.92 5.14
N LEU A 10 -6.59 21.33 3.94
CA LEU A 10 -6.62 19.88 3.78
C LEU A 10 -5.34 19.23 4.33
N ALA A 11 -4.16 19.77 4.01
CA ALA A 11 -2.87 19.29 4.52
C ALA A 11 -2.84 19.29 6.06
N LYS A 12 -3.29 20.40 6.66
CA LYS A 12 -3.34 20.57 8.11
C LYS A 12 -4.34 19.61 8.76
N LYS A 13 -5.51 19.44 8.16
CA LYS A 13 -6.57 18.54 8.65
C LYS A 13 -6.12 17.07 8.62
N VAL A 14 -5.46 16.66 7.54
CA VAL A 14 -5.01 15.28 7.33
C VAL A 14 -3.69 14.98 8.05
N GLY A 15 -2.90 16.00 8.37
CA GLY A 15 -1.60 15.85 8.99
C GLY A 15 -0.56 15.27 8.03
N ILE A 16 -0.54 15.78 6.79
CA ILE A 16 0.42 15.45 5.72
C ILE A 16 0.93 16.73 5.07
N SER A 17 2.06 16.65 4.36
CA SER A 17 2.60 17.84 3.69
C SER A 17 1.77 18.21 2.46
N ARG A 18 1.77 19.51 2.12
CA ARG A 18 1.15 19.99 0.87
C ARG A 18 1.77 19.35 -0.37
N SER A 19 3.06 19.03 -0.32
CA SER A 19 3.74 18.35 -1.44
C SER A 19 3.11 16.98 -1.72
N VAL A 20 2.82 16.21 -0.68
CA VAL A 20 2.14 14.91 -0.82
C VAL A 20 0.75 15.07 -1.44
N LEU A 21 -0.01 16.09 -1.02
CA LEU A 21 -1.31 16.38 -1.64
C LEU A 21 -1.18 16.77 -3.11
N ASN A 22 -0.21 17.60 -3.47
CA ASN A 22 0.04 18.00 -4.85
C ASN A 22 0.37 16.79 -5.73
N GLU A 23 1.20 15.86 -5.24
CA GLU A 23 1.52 14.63 -5.94
C GLU A 23 0.28 13.76 -6.14
N VAL A 24 -0.55 13.60 -5.10
CA VAL A 24 -1.82 12.84 -5.19
C VAL A 24 -2.80 13.45 -6.18
N GLU A 25 -2.97 14.78 -6.16
CA GLU A 25 -3.86 15.52 -7.06
C GLU A 25 -3.33 15.52 -8.51
N ALA A 26 -2.01 15.56 -8.71
CA ALA A 26 -1.38 15.44 -10.01
C ALA A 26 -1.30 13.98 -10.53
N GLY A 27 -1.79 13.00 -9.77
CA GLY A 27 -1.80 11.59 -10.14
C GLY A 27 -0.49 10.84 -9.87
N TYR A 28 0.52 11.49 -9.28
CA TYR A 28 1.77 10.88 -8.84
C TYR A 28 1.59 10.14 -7.52
N ARG A 29 0.98 8.96 -7.58
CA ARG A 29 0.67 8.14 -6.40
C ARG A 29 1.68 7.04 -6.16
N ASN A 30 2.83 7.01 -6.81
CA ASN A 30 3.74 5.85 -6.79
C ASN A 30 4.56 5.68 -5.49
N LYS A 31 4.48 6.61 -4.53
CA LYS A 31 5.32 6.62 -3.32
C LYS A 31 4.56 6.83 -2.01
N ILE A 32 3.25 6.64 -1.99
CA ILE A 32 2.44 6.83 -0.78
C ILE A 32 2.71 5.64 0.15
N LEU A 33 3.19 5.93 1.36
CA LEU A 33 3.34 4.94 2.42
C LEU A 33 2.01 4.71 3.14
N ARG A 34 1.79 3.49 3.64
CA ARG A 34 0.55 3.05 4.29
C ARG A 34 0.06 4.00 5.39
N PRO A 35 0.90 4.55 6.29
CA PRO A 35 0.42 5.52 7.28
C PRO A 35 -0.15 6.80 6.65
N THR A 36 0.48 7.28 5.57
CA THR A 36 0.01 8.43 4.80
C THR A 36 -1.26 8.10 4.03
N LEU A 37 -1.34 6.90 3.44
CA LEU A 37 -2.52 6.41 2.75
C LEU A 37 -3.74 6.36 3.69
N LEU A 38 -3.57 5.82 4.91
CA LEU A 38 -4.63 5.75 5.92
C LEU A 38 -5.12 7.13 6.32
N LYS A 39 -4.22 8.11 6.48
CA LYS A 39 -4.60 9.51 6.73
C LYS A 39 -5.41 10.10 5.58
N LEU A 40 -4.94 9.91 4.34
CA LEU A 40 -5.62 10.42 3.15
C LEU A 40 -7.04 9.83 3.00
N LEU A 41 -7.23 8.55 3.31
CA LEU A 41 -8.54 7.88 3.29
C LEU A 41 -9.55 8.43 4.30
N THR A 42 -9.12 9.25 5.28
CA THR A 42 -10.07 9.94 6.19
C THR A 42 -10.81 11.10 5.53
N VAL A 43 -10.33 11.55 4.36
CA VAL A 43 -10.88 12.72 3.65
C VAL A 43 -11.09 12.51 2.16
N LEU A 44 -10.50 11.46 1.57
CA LEU A 44 -10.64 11.09 0.16
C LEU A 44 -11.30 9.72 0.06
N ASP A 45 -12.19 9.56 -0.92
CA ASP A 45 -12.80 8.28 -1.23
C ASP A 45 -11.75 7.25 -1.66
N LYS A 46 -11.92 6.01 -1.17
CA LYS A 46 -11.03 4.89 -1.46
C LYS A 46 -10.89 4.65 -2.97
N ASP A 47 -11.99 4.76 -3.71
CA ASP A 47 -12.03 4.51 -5.15
C ASP A 47 -11.30 5.58 -5.98
N ILE A 48 -11.08 6.77 -5.39
CA ILE A 48 -10.29 7.84 -6.01
C ILE A 48 -8.80 7.63 -5.74
N LEU A 49 -8.46 7.18 -4.53
CA LEU A 49 -7.10 7.16 -4.03
C LEU A 49 -6.37 5.84 -4.32
N CYS A 50 -7.06 4.71 -4.22
CA CYS A 50 -6.47 3.38 -4.27
C CYS A 50 -6.67 2.73 -5.63
N ASP A 51 -5.57 2.30 -6.24
CA ASP A 51 -5.58 1.26 -7.25
C ASP A 51 -5.47 -0.12 -6.61
N ASP A 52 -5.42 -1.18 -7.41
CA ASP A 52 -5.37 -2.57 -6.92
C ASP A 52 -4.18 -2.81 -5.96
N TYR A 53 -3.03 -2.19 -6.22
CA TYR A 53 -1.87 -2.25 -5.34
C TYR A 53 -2.16 -1.61 -3.98
N TYR A 54 -2.74 -0.40 -3.94
CA TYR A 54 -3.05 0.23 -2.65
C TYR A 54 -4.17 -0.47 -1.90
N CYS A 55 -5.15 -1.03 -2.62
CA CYS A 55 -6.13 -1.95 -2.03
C CYS A 55 -5.42 -3.14 -1.37
N PHE A 56 -4.44 -3.75 -2.04
CA PHE A 56 -3.64 -4.81 -1.47
C PHE A 56 -2.83 -4.36 -0.24
N VAL A 57 -2.16 -3.20 -0.29
CA VAL A 57 -1.37 -2.67 0.83
C VAL A 57 -2.21 -2.50 2.11
N LEU A 58 -3.48 -2.11 1.98
CA LEU A 58 -4.39 -1.99 3.12
C LEU A 58 -4.69 -3.35 3.78
N GLU A 59 -4.69 -4.42 2.99
CA GLU A 59 -5.08 -5.78 3.39
C GLU A 59 -3.90 -6.77 3.44
N GLN A 60 -2.67 -6.28 3.29
CA GLN A 60 -1.50 -7.13 3.00
C GLN A 60 -1.29 -8.24 4.03
N GLU A 61 -1.52 -7.99 5.32
CA GLU A 61 -1.39 -9.03 6.35
C GLU A 61 -2.40 -10.17 6.13
N GLN A 62 -3.64 -9.81 5.80
CA GLN A 62 -4.74 -10.75 5.61
C GLN A 62 -4.56 -11.56 4.33
N LYS A 63 -3.97 -10.95 3.29
CA LYS A 63 -3.68 -11.62 2.02
C LYS A 63 -2.44 -12.51 2.10
N LEU A 64 -1.39 -12.09 2.82
CA LEU A 64 -0.13 -12.84 2.90
C LEU A 64 -0.18 -14.01 3.88
N LYS A 65 -0.94 -13.92 4.98
CA LYS A 65 -1.05 -15.00 5.97
C LYS A 65 -1.46 -16.35 5.37
N PRO A 66 -2.57 -16.46 4.59
CA PRO A 66 -2.97 -17.72 3.97
C PRO A 66 -1.95 -18.28 2.98
N LEU A 67 -1.22 -17.41 2.27
CA LEU A 67 -0.16 -17.83 1.35
C LEU A 67 1.02 -18.45 2.11
N VAL A 68 1.39 -17.84 3.24
CA VAL A 68 2.45 -18.37 4.10
C VAL A 68 2.03 -19.69 4.74
N GLU A 69 0.76 -19.85 5.13
CA GLU A 69 0.22 -21.12 5.63
C GLU A 69 0.21 -22.22 4.55
N LYS A 70 -0.18 -21.86 3.31
CA LYS A 70 -0.27 -22.81 2.20
C LYS A 70 1.08 -23.28 1.68
N TYR A 71 2.02 -22.36 1.47
CA TYR A 71 3.30 -22.67 0.81
C TYR A 71 4.47 -22.81 1.79
N GLY A 72 4.32 -22.27 3.01
CA GLY A 72 5.41 -22.09 3.95
C GLY A 72 6.24 -20.84 3.63
N LEU A 73 6.69 -20.15 4.68
CA LEU A 73 7.38 -18.86 4.58
C LEU A 73 8.61 -18.89 3.64
N ARG A 74 9.50 -19.89 3.79
CA ARG A 74 10.73 -20.00 2.99
C ARG A 74 10.46 -20.28 1.51
N ASN A 75 9.50 -21.15 1.21
CA ASN A 75 9.16 -21.48 -0.17
C ASN A 75 8.47 -20.31 -0.86
N LEU A 76 7.53 -19.64 -0.16
CA LEU A 76 6.86 -18.47 -0.70
C LEU A 76 7.87 -17.34 -0.99
N ALA A 77 8.80 -17.07 -0.06
CA ALA A 77 9.87 -16.09 -0.27
C ALA A 77 10.71 -16.41 -1.52
N ARG A 78 11.05 -17.69 -1.72
CA ARG A 78 11.77 -18.16 -2.92
C ARG A 78 10.96 -17.97 -4.21
N MET A 79 9.66 -18.30 -4.19
CA MET A 79 8.77 -18.13 -5.34
C MET A 79 8.66 -16.66 -5.75
N ILE A 80 8.45 -15.77 -4.77
CA ILE A 80 8.40 -14.31 -4.98
C ILE A 80 9.80 -13.75 -5.29
N GLY A 81 10.88 -14.44 -4.91
CA GLY A 81 12.25 -13.97 -5.09
C GLY A 81 12.60 -12.80 -4.18
N VAL A 82 12.18 -12.88 -2.92
CA VAL A 82 12.49 -11.93 -1.85
C VAL A 82 13.18 -12.68 -0.71
N ASP A 83 13.91 -11.96 0.15
CA ASP A 83 14.41 -12.52 1.39
C ASP A 83 13.26 -12.88 2.36
N VAL A 84 13.51 -13.88 3.20
CA VAL A 84 12.53 -14.41 4.16
C VAL A 84 12.13 -13.36 5.20
N SER A 85 13.05 -12.46 5.57
CA SER A 85 12.81 -11.44 6.60
C SER A 85 11.81 -10.40 6.11
N SER A 86 11.97 -9.93 4.87
CA SER A 86 11.07 -9.00 4.20
C SER A 86 9.67 -9.57 4.11
N LEU A 87 9.52 -10.83 3.69
CA LEU A 87 8.20 -11.48 3.66
C LEU A 87 7.59 -11.59 5.06
N GLU A 88 8.39 -11.93 6.08
CA GLU A 88 7.92 -12.00 7.47
C GLU A 88 7.43 -10.63 7.97
N HIS A 89 8.17 -9.55 7.69
CA HIS A 89 7.77 -8.18 8.03
C HIS A 89 6.51 -7.72 7.28
N TRP A 90 6.36 -8.07 5.99
CA TRP A 90 5.14 -7.76 5.24
C TRP A 90 3.92 -8.49 5.83
N LYS A 91 4.07 -9.79 6.17
CA LYS A 91 3.02 -10.58 6.83
C LYS A 91 2.59 -9.99 8.17
N ARG A 92 3.54 -9.41 8.92
CA ARG A 92 3.29 -8.77 10.23
C ARG A 92 2.73 -7.35 10.11
N GLY A 93 2.93 -6.71 8.96
CA GLY A 93 2.54 -5.32 8.73
C GLY A 93 3.58 -4.29 9.13
N ASP A 94 4.79 -4.74 9.51
CA ASP A 94 5.89 -3.85 9.91
C ASP A 94 6.32 -2.96 8.74
N TYR A 95 6.36 -3.55 7.52
CA TYR A 95 6.75 -2.88 6.29
C TYR A 95 5.69 -3.04 5.20
N GLN A 96 5.54 -2.01 4.39
CA GLN A 96 4.74 -2.06 3.16
C GLN A 96 5.49 -2.84 2.08
N ILE A 97 4.81 -3.77 1.43
CA ILE A 97 5.34 -4.43 0.23
C ILE A 97 5.53 -3.42 -0.90
N SER A 98 6.64 -3.50 -1.65
CA SER A 98 6.81 -2.64 -2.82
C SER A 98 5.94 -3.12 -3.99
N ARG A 99 5.53 -2.19 -4.86
CA ARG A 99 4.69 -2.51 -6.03
C ARG A 99 5.26 -3.63 -6.89
N ARG A 100 6.57 -3.61 -7.14
CA ARG A 100 7.27 -4.66 -7.90
C ARG A 100 6.98 -6.07 -7.37
N TYR A 101 6.95 -6.25 -6.05
CA TYR A 101 6.69 -7.57 -5.47
C TYR A 101 5.20 -7.92 -5.43
N TYR A 102 4.33 -6.92 -5.30
CA TYR A 102 2.90 -7.12 -5.51
C TYR A 102 2.62 -7.59 -6.95
N ASP A 103 3.17 -6.93 -7.96
CA ASP A 103 3.00 -7.29 -9.37
C ASP A 103 3.45 -8.74 -9.60
N LYS A 104 4.58 -9.13 -9.00
CA LYS A 104 5.09 -10.51 -9.07
C LYS A 104 4.17 -11.53 -8.41
N ILE A 105 3.52 -11.19 -7.29
CA ILE A 105 2.52 -12.05 -6.65
C ILE A 105 1.32 -12.26 -7.59
N VAL A 106 0.87 -11.20 -8.27
CA VAL A 106 -0.22 -11.25 -9.26
C VAL A 106 0.18 -12.08 -10.49
N GLU A 107 1.38 -11.89 -11.04
CA GLU A 107 1.91 -12.68 -12.16
C GLU A 107 1.98 -14.18 -11.84
N LEU A 108 2.34 -14.53 -10.60
CA LEU A 108 2.36 -15.91 -10.10
C LEU A 108 0.97 -16.47 -9.77
N LYS A 109 -0.10 -15.67 -9.94
CA LYS A 109 -1.49 -16.04 -9.64
C LYS A 109 -1.68 -16.55 -8.21
N LEU A 110 -1.05 -15.85 -7.27
CA LEU A 110 -1.14 -16.18 -5.84
C LEU A 110 -2.27 -15.44 -5.12
N LEU A 111 -2.92 -14.47 -5.76
CA LEU A 111 -4.06 -13.70 -5.22
C LEU A 111 -5.35 -14.00 -5.96
#